data_AF-A0A7W8KKR4-F1
#
_entry.id   AF-A0A7W8KKR4-F1
#
_cell.length_a   1.000
_cell.length_b   1.000
_cell.length_c   1.000
_cell.angle_alpha   90.00
_cell.angle_beta   90.00
_cell.angle_gamma   90.00
#
_symmetry.space_group_name_H-M   'P 1'
#
loop_
_entity.id
_entity.type
_entity.pdbx_description
1 polymer ?
#
loop_
_entity_poly.entity_id
_entity_poly.type
_entity_poly.pdbx_seq_one_letter_code
_entity_poly.pdbx_strand_id
1 'polypeptide(L)'
;MFQIHRPVLVTVLAVSLTGALALAQQARGGGTPQPPALSGPALSARDRVYTADQTSNTVTVINPATNAVIGQIPLGHPRPGVLGALDDMQVNVHGLGFSPDGRYLDVISNASNGVTIIRTRDNTVMGTVYIGRGPHEGFFTPDGQQVWVTVRGEDYLSVIDVASMKEVDRIRVAGGPGMVVFSPDGRRAFVDSSRTAQLDVIDVQTRKVIARVPVVSPFSPNLVVTPDGKEVWLTHKDVGKVSVIDARTFKVLHVLDTGKVTNHVNAVTTRAGDFIYVTVGGEDVVKVIKRGPQPQIVATIPTGFTPHGLWPSGDNTRVYVGLEDQDAVDVIDTATNTVIKTIPIGQMPQALVYVANAVPSGPGTQNLKTVRVGLPSVKIKLGVPDKPFAFLPAALKGLSAHVIVRSLEGTDDLTLKADGLTPGAQYNLFLTESAVAPFGMMQHVLDFKADAKGKAEASAMTSVFDAFTLRGTAKDGKPDGAAIKASKVNLDHLVVWPKDPQTTAKLFANQGQPYAVSPFDTDLEAGPAILSDSNDAAATSPLTR
;
A
#
# COMPACT_ATOMS: atom_id res chain seq x y z
N MET A 1 -7.50 82.36 -53.78
CA MET A 1 -7.65 80.99 -54.31
C MET A 1 -7.73 80.08 -53.08
N PHE A 2 -8.89 79.51 -52.79
CA PHE A 2 -9.34 78.17 -53.23
C PHE A 2 -8.40 77.06 -52.69
N GLN A 3 -8.86 76.00 -52.02
CA GLN A 3 -10.21 75.40 -52.05
C GLN A 3 -10.57 74.68 -50.73
N ILE A 4 -11.82 74.82 -50.30
CA ILE A 4 -12.49 73.91 -49.34
C ILE A 4 -13.07 72.75 -50.16
N HIS A 5 -12.83 71.49 -49.80
CA HIS A 5 -13.61 70.34 -50.29
C HIS A 5 -13.91 69.32 -49.15
N ARG A 6 -15.16 69.35 -48.67
CA ARG A 6 -15.99 68.12 -48.48
C ARG A 6 -16.49 67.72 -49.89
N PRO A 7 -16.89 66.47 -50.23
CA PRO A 7 -17.90 65.63 -49.56
C PRO A 7 -17.34 64.20 -49.29
N VAL A 8 -18.06 63.08 -49.09
CA VAL A 8 -19.48 62.67 -49.26
C VAL A 8 -19.90 61.76 -48.09
N LEU A 9 -21.18 61.83 -47.69
CA LEU A 9 -21.86 60.80 -46.88
C LEU A 9 -22.67 59.91 -47.84
N VAL A 10 -22.38 58.60 -47.92
CA VAL A 10 -23.21 57.66 -48.69
C VAL A 10 -24.06 56.84 -47.72
N THR A 11 -25.33 57.22 -47.62
CA THR A 11 -26.38 56.39 -47.02
C THR A 11 -27.11 55.67 -48.16
N VAL A 12 -27.05 54.34 -48.19
CA VAL A 12 -27.95 53.52 -49.01
C VAL A 12 -28.66 52.52 -48.09
N LEU A 13 -29.94 52.32 -48.38
CA LEU A 13 -30.91 51.61 -47.53
C LEU A 13 -30.60 50.13 -47.32
N ALA A 14 -31.12 49.62 -46.21
CA ALA A 14 -31.15 48.20 -45.92
C ALA A 14 -32.06 47.42 -46.89
N VAL A 15 -31.63 46.21 -47.25
CA VAL A 15 -32.54 45.10 -47.56
C VAL A 15 -32.10 43.92 -46.70
N SER A 16 -32.98 43.52 -45.79
CA SER A 16 -32.83 42.32 -44.97
C SER A 16 -33.30 41.08 -45.73
N LEU A 17 -32.55 39.98 -45.70
CA LEU A 17 -33.14 38.64 -45.62
C LEU A 17 -32.17 37.59 -45.05
N THR A 18 -32.61 36.94 -43.97
CA THR A 18 -32.35 35.54 -43.57
C THR A 18 -30.93 34.95 -43.62
N GLY A 19 -30.38 34.76 -42.42
CA GLY A 19 -30.21 33.39 -41.91
C GLY A 19 -28.96 32.59 -42.33
N ALA A 20 -27.86 32.79 -41.61
CA ALA A 20 -26.84 31.76 -41.42
C ALA A 20 -26.46 31.69 -39.94
N LEU A 21 -26.70 30.55 -39.28
CA LEU A 21 -26.19 30.31 -37.94
C LEU A 21 -24.67 30.27 -38.00
N ALA A 22 -24.01 31.27 -37.40
CA ALA A 22 -22.62 31.15 -37.01
C ALA A 22 -22.56 30.14 -35.85
N LEU A 23 -22.49 28.85 -36.19
CA LEU A 23 -22.14 27.79 -35.25
C LEU A 23 -20.73 28.07 -34.75
N ALA A 24 -20.63 28.71 -33.59
CA ALA A 24 -19.44 28.65 -32.78
C ALA A 24 -19.15 27.16 -32.55
N GLN A 25 -18.10 26.65 -33.18
CA GLN A 25 -17.58 25.34 -32.86
C GLN A 25 -17.05 25.41 -31.43
N GLN A 26 -17.91 25.05 -30.47
CA GLN A 26 -17.45 24.46 -29.24
C GLN A 26 -16.55 23.31 -29.65
N ALA A 27 -15.24 23.51 -29.52
CA ALA A 27 -14.31 22.41 -29.45
C ALA A 27 -14.82 21.50 -28.34
N ARG A 28 -15.39 20.35 -28.71
CA ARG A 28 -15.86 19.36 -27.75
C ARG A 28 -14.61 18.88 -27.02
N GLY A 29 -14.40 19.41 -25.82
CA GLY A 29 -13.44 18.90 -24.85
C GLY A 29 -13.86 17.48 -24.48
N GLY A 30 -13.51 16.52 -25.33
CA GLY A 30 -13.72 15.09 -25.16
C GLY A 30 -12.64 14.44 -24.30
N GLY A 31 -11.91 15.23 -23.50
CA GLY A 31 -11.21 14.69 -22.35
C GLY A 31 -12.27 14.28 -21.34
N THR A 32 -12.47 12.97 -21.17
CA THR A 32 -13.15 12.47 -19.98
C THR A 32 -12.28 12.85 -18.79
N PRO A 33 -12.72 13.78 -17.91
CA PRO A 33 -11.97 14.03 -16.70
C PRO A 33 -11.90 12.73 -15.90
N GLN A 34 -10.84 12.57 -15.11
CA GLN A 34 -10.69 11.46 -14.15
C GLN A 34 -12.05 11.19 -13.50
N PRO A 35 -12.65 9.99 -13.68
CA PRO A 35 -14.04 9.78 -13.33
C PRO A 35 -14.24 10.12 -11.86
N PRO A 36 -15.07 11.14 -11.55
CA PRO A 36 -15.42 11.45 -10.18
C PRO A 36 -16.04 10.20 -9.54
N ALA A 37 -15.78 9.95 -8.25
CA ALA A 37 -16.45 8.90 -7.48
C ALA A 37 -17.93 9.25 -7.18
N LEU A 38 -18.69 9.58 -8.23
CA LEU A 38 -20.15 9.57 -8.34
C LEU A 38 -20.53 8.29 -9.10
N SER A 39 -21.74 7.78 -8.89
CA SER A 39 -22.18 6.45 -9.38
C SER A 39 -21.87 6.19 -10.86
N GLY A 40 -20.73 5.54 -11.13
CA GLY A 40 -20.38 5.01 -12.42
C GLY A 40 -21.24 3.80 -12.80
N PRO A 41 -20.98 3.19 -13.97
CA PRO A 41 -21.62 1.93 -14.32
C PRO A 41 -21.34 0.87 -13.25
N ALA A 42 -22.35 0.01 -12.99
CA ALA A 42 -22.24 -1.08 -12.03
C ALA A 42 -21.01 -1.94 -12.28
N LEU A 43 -20.36 -2.40 -11.21
CA LEU A 43 -19.14 -3.20 -11.27
C LEU A 43 -19.28 -4.41 -12.21
N SER A 44 -18.26 -4.67 -13.01
CA SER A 44 -18.33 -5.59 -14.13
C SER A 44 -17.09 -6.45 -14.27
N ALA A 45 -17.22 -7.58 -14.99
CA ALA A 45 -16.09 -8.44 -15.33
C ALA A 45 -15.08 -7.80 -16.32
N ARG A 46 -15.34 -6.58 -16.80
CA ARG A 46 -14.42 -5.77 -17.64
C ARG A 46 -13.54 -4.83 -16.83
N ASP A 47 -13.91 -4.59 -15.57
CA ASP A 47 -13.16 -3.73 -14.66
C ASP A 47 -12.00 -4.53 -14.05
N ARG A 48 -10.98 -3.84 -13.54
CA ARG A 48 -9.82 -4.47 -12.91
C ARG A 48 -9.44 -3.70 -11.66
N VAL A 49 -9.06 -4.43 -10.61
CA VAL A 49 -8.27 -3.87 -9.51
C VAL A 49 -6.83 -4.33 -9.71
N TYR A 50 -5.91 -3.37 -9.67
CA TYR A 50 -4.46 -3.60 -9.76
C TYR A 50 -3.83 -3.20 -8.43
N THR A 51 -2.91 -4.01 -7.89
CA THR A 51 -2.10 -3.70 -6.70
C THR A 51 -0.62 -3.66 -7.06
N ALA A 52 0.15 -2.75 -6.46
CA ALA A 52 1.60 -2.72 -6.57
C ALA A 52 2.22 -3.42 -5.36
N ASP A 53 2.86 -4.55 -5.63
CA ASP A 53 3.32 -5.50 -4.61
C ASP A 53 4.85 -5.32 -4.44
N GLN A 54 5.25 -4.55 -3.43
CA GLN A 54 6.59 -3.96 -3.36
C GLN A 54 7.72 -4.94 -3.12
N THR A 55 7.47 -6.05 -2.42
CA THR A 55 8.52 -7.03 -2.12
C THR A 55 8.61 -8.13 -3.18
N SER A 56 7.49 -8.49 -3.81
CA SER A 56 7.45 -9.46 -4.91
C SER A 56 7.73 -8.85 -6.28
N ASN A 57 7.78 -7.52 -6.41
CA ASN A 57 8.00 -6.78 -7.65
C ASN A 57 7.00 -7.18 -8.76
N THR A 58 5.74 -7.29 -8.35
CA THR A 58 4.60 -7.66 -9.21
C THR A 58 3.52 -6.59 -9.19
N VAL A 59 2.70 -6.60 -10.25
CA VAL A 59 1.33 -6.05 -10.18
C VAL A 59 0.35 -7.22 -10.13
N THR A 60 -0.39 -7.39 -9.04
CA THR A 60 -1.46 -8.38 -8.98
C THR A 60 -2.75 -7.85 -9.59
N VAL A 61 -3.42 -8.68 -10.39
CA VAL A 61 -4.63 -8.30 -11.15
C VAL A 61 -5.84 -9.08 -10.62
N ILE A 62 -6.86 -8.35 -10.17
CA ILE A 62 -8.10 -8.88 -9.59
C ILE A 62 -9.29 -8.53 -10.49
N ASN A 63 -10.18 -9.50 -10.71
CA ASN A 63 -11.50 -9.27 -11.28
C ASN A 63 -12.49 -8.90 -10.14
N PRO A 64 -13.02 -7.66 -10.10
CA PRO A 64 -13.89 -7.21 -9.01
C PRO A 64 -15.28 -7.87 -9.03
N ALA A 65 -15.76 -8.36 -10.18
CA ALA A 65 -17.05 -9.06 -10.27
C ALA A 65 -17.05 -10.44 -9.59
N THR A 66 -15.89 -11.06 -9.41
CA THR A 66 -15.72 -12.34 -8.70
C THR A 66 -14.86 -12.22 -7.44
N ASN A 67 -14.24 -11.05 -7.21
CA ASN A 67 -13.20 -10.81 -6.22
C ASN A 67 -12.13 -11.92 -6.24
N ALA A 68 -11.63 -12.25 -7.44
CA ALA A 68 -10.64 -13.29 -7.65
C ALA A 68 -9.41 -12.72 -8.36
N VAL A 69 -8.22 -13.12 -7.90
CA VAL A 69 -6.97 -12.88 -8.64
C VAL A 69 -7.04 -13.66 -9.95
N ILE A 70 -6.78 -12.98 -11.07
CA ILE A 70 -6.75 -13.58 -12.41
C ILE A 70 -5.32 -13.75 -12.95
N GLY A 71 -4.32 -13.22 -12.24
CA GLY A 71 -2.90 -13.40 -12.52
C GLY A 71 -2.06 -12.22 -12.02
N GLN A 72 -0.76 -12.28 -12.29
CA GLN A 72 0.22 -11.25 -11.92
C GLN A 72 1.04 -10.80 -13.14
N ILE A 73 1.47 -9.55 -13.14
CA ILE A 73 2.45 -9.01 -14.08
C ILE A 73 3.77 -8.87 -13.31
N PRO A 74 4.77 -9.75 -13.52
CA PRO A 74 6.08 -9.60 -12.90
C PRO A 74 6.85 -8.46 -13.59
N LEU A 75 7.42 -7.57 -12.79
CA LEU A 75 8.29 -6.49 -13.25
C LEU A 75 9.74 -6.66 -12.78
N GLY A 76 9.98 -7.52 -11.80
CA GLY A 76 11.32 -7.98 -11.38
C GLY A 76 11.28 -9.21 -10.49
N HIS A 77 12.43 -9.58 -9.92
CA HIS A 77 12.54 -10.71 -9.00
C HIS A 77 11.95 -10.37 -7.61
N PRO A 78 11.32 -11.31 -6.89
CA PRO A 78 11.03 -11.12 -5.48
C PRO A 78 12.36 -11.03 -4.70
N ARG A 79 12.37 -10.30 -3.57
CA ARG A 79 13.50 -10.34 -2.64
C ARG A 79 13.67 -11.78 -2.10
N PRO A 80 14.90 -12.26 -1.80
CA PRO A 80 16.19 -11.57 -1.87
C PRO A 80 16.85 -11.55 -3.28
N GLY A 81 16.20 -12.09 -4.31
CA GLY A 81 16.77 -12.27 -5.66
C GLY A 81 17.19 -10.99 -6.40
N VAL A 82 16.81 -9.81 -5.88
CA VAL A 82 17.09 -8.47 -6.44
C VAL A 82 18.55 -8.00 -6.32
N LEU A 83 19.47 -8.84 -5.82
CA LEU A 83 20.87 -8.50 -5.57
C LEU A 83 21.85 -9.07 -6.60
N GLY A 84 21.34 -9.56 -7.74
CA GLY A 84 22.17 -10.02 -8.85
C GLY A 84 22.93 -8.85 -9.50
N ALA A 85 24.24 -9.01 -9.74
CA ALA A 85 25.11 -7.98 -10.33
C ALA A 85 24.78 -7.58 -11.80
N LEU A 86 23.70 -8.15 -12.37
CA LEU A 86 23.22 -7.96 -13.74
C LEU A 86 21.69 -7.73 -13.80
N ASP A 87 21.00 -7.58 -12.68
CA ASP A 87 19.53 -7.45 -12.67
C ASP A 87 19.11 -6.06 -13.21
N ASP A 88 18.56 -6.03 -14.42
CA ASP A 88 18.08 -4.83 -15.12
C ASP A 88 16.56 -4.60 -14.94
N MET A 89 15.94 -5.38 -14.06
CA MET A 89 14.51 -5.37 -13.82
C MET A 89 14.07 -4.37 -12.74
N GLN A 90 12.76 -4.30 -12.49
CA GLN A 90 12.19 -3.35 -11.55
C GLN A 90 12.26 -3.83 -10.11
N VAL A 91 12.69 -2.92 -9.23
CA VAL A 91 12.84 -3.17 -7.80
C VAL A 91 12.03 -2.14 -7.02
N ASN A 92 11.27 -2.65 -6.05
CA ASN A 92 10.43 -1.90 -5.14
C ASN A 92 9.21 -1.25 -5.84
N VAL A 93 8.43 -2.08 -6.55
CA VAL A 93 7.17 -1.73 -7.24
C VAL A 93 6.15 -1.13 -6.26
N HIS A 94 5.77 0.13 -6.41
CA HIS A 94 5.17 0.90 -5.32
C HIS A 94 3.95 1.71 -5.71
N GLY A 95 4.12 2.74 -6.55
CA GLY A 95 3.04 3.63 -6.98
C GLY A 95 2.24 3.05 -8.15
N LEU A 96 0.94 3.37 -8.20
CA LEU A 96 0.06 3.06 -9.31
C LEU A 96 -0.82 4.25 -9.68
N GLY A 97 -0.87 4.56 -10.96
CA GLY A 97 -1.86 5.45 -11.58
C GLY A 97 -2.43 4.81 -12.86
N PHE A 98 -3.44 5.45 -13.46
CA PHE A 98 -4.04 4.98 -14.71
C PHE A 98 -4.53 6.15 -15.58
N SER A 99 -4.61 5.92 -16.89
CA SER A 99 -5.08 6.92 -17.85
C SER A 99 -6.58 7.18 -17.69
N PRO A 100 -7.09 8.40 -17.92
CA PRO A 100 -8.52 8.73 -17.72
C PRO A 100 -9.50 7.87 -18.55
N ASP A 101 -9.02 7.27 -19.64
CA ASP A 101 -9.76 6.34 -20.52
C ASP A 101 -9.61 4.85 -20.13
N GLY A 102 -8.89 4.55 -19.05
CA GLY A 102 -8.64 3.21 -18.54
C GLY A 102 -7.77 2.31 -19.41
N ARG A 103 -7.13 2.83 -20.48
CA ARG A 103 -6.32 2.03 -21.43
C ARG A 103 -4.90 1.72 -20.95
N TYR A 104 -4.36 2.54 -20.06
CA TYR A 104 -2.99 2.45 -19.56
C TYR A 104 -2.94 2.53 -18.03
N LEU A 105 -1.95 1.85 -17.47
CA LEU A 105 -1.54 1.88 -16.07
C LEU A 105 -0.09 2.37 -16.04
N ASP A 106 0.25 3.25 -15.12
CA ASP A 106 1.64 3.59 -14.79
C ASP A 106 2.03 2.92 -13.46
N VAL A 107 3.22 2.34 -13.44
CA VAL A 107 3.73 1.56 -12.31
C VAL A 107 5.11 2.07 -11.94
N ILE A 108 5.24 2.59 -10.72
CA ILE A 108 6.45 3.28 -10.27
C ILE A 108 7.26 2.35 -9.37
N SER A 109 8.55 2.22 -9.65
CA SER A 109 9.48 1.32 -8.95
C SER A 109 10.58 2.13 -8.28
N ASN A 110 10.45 2.30 -6.97
CA ASN A 110 11.15 3.37 -6.23
C ASN A 110 12.66 3.14 -6.11
N ALA A 111 13.12 1.88 -6.17
CA ALA A 111 14.54 1.56 -6.03
C ALA A 111 15.27 1.49 -7.38
N SER A 112 14.62 0.95 -8.42
CA SER A 112 15.14 0.97 -9.80
C SER A 112 14.95 2.32 -10.50
N ASN A 113 14.19 3.26 -9.91
CA ASN A 113 13.84 4.58 -10.46
C ASN A 113 13.07 4.51 -11.80
N GLY A 114 12.33 3.42 -12.01
CA GLY A 114 11.59 3.16 -13.24
C GLY A 114 10.11 3.51 -13.15
N VAL A 115 9.55 4.01 -14.25
CA VAL A 115 8.11 4.20 -14.48
C VAL A 115 7.70 3.30 -15.65
N THR A 116 7.06 2.18 -15.36
CA THR A 116 6.63 1.20 -16.36
C THR A 116 5.20 1.51 -16.80
N ILE A 117 4.99 1.66 -18.11
CA ILE A 117 3.64 1.84 -18.69
C ILE A 117 3.13 0.48 -19.18
N ILE A 118 1.91 0.13 -18.77
CA ILE A 118 1.26 -1.15 -19.08
C ILE A 118 -0.09 -0.87 -19.75
N ARG A 119 -0.39 -1.59 -20.83
CA ARG A 119 -1.72 -1.54 -21.46
C ARG A 119 -2.69 -2.48 -20.75
N THR A 120 -3.78 -1.94 -20.23
CA THR A 120 -4.74 -2.67 -19.37
C THR A 120 -5.49 -3.80 -20.07
N ARG A 121 -5.94 -3.59 -21.32
CA ARG A 121 -6.79 -4.55 -22.07
C ARG A 121 -6.17 -5.94 -22.27
N ASP A 122 -4.84 -6.01 -22.27
CA ASP A 122 -4.04 -7.18 -22.61
C ASP A 122 -2.79 -7.34 -21.72
N ASN A 123 -2.71 -6.56 -20.63
CA ASN A 123 -1.61 -6.49 -19.66
C ASN A 123 -0.20 -6.39 -20.29
N THR A 124 -0.08 -5.83 -21.50
CA THR A 124 1.21 -5.69 -22.19
C THR A 124 2.03 -4.60 -21.54
N VAL A 125 3.22 -4.94 -21.02
CA VAL A 125 4.25 -3.94 -20.69
C VAL A 125 4.69 -3.25 -21.97
N MET A 126 4.47 -1.93 -22.07
CA MET A 126 4.82 -1.12 -23.23
C MET A 126 6.27 -0.62 -23.18
N GLY A 127 6.81 -0.45 -21.97
CA GLY A 127 8.19 -0.06 -21.71
C GLY A 127 8.34 0.61 -20.35
N THR A 128 9.58 0.91 -19.98
CA THR A 128 9.93 1.62 -18.73
C THR A 128 10.71 2.88 -19.07
N VAL A 129 10.37 3.99 -18.42
CA VAL A 129 11.12 5.25 -18.45
C VAL A 129 11.86 5.40 -17.12
N TYR A 130 13.18 5.49 -17.17
CA TYR A 130 14.00 5.74 -15.97
C TYR A 130 14.13 7.24 -15.71
N ILE A 131 13.93 7.65 -14.47
CA ILE A 131 13.90 9.05 -14.05
C ILE A 131 14.79 9.27 -12.81
N GLY A 132 14.71 10.45 -12.17
CA GLY A 132 15.53 10.77 -11.00
C GLY A 132 15.26 9.87 -9.78
N ARG A 133 16.13 9.98 -8.78
CA ARG A 133 16.22 9.07 -7.64
C ARG A 133 14.93 9.04 -6.81
N GLY A 134 14.47 7.84 -6.48
CA GLY A 134 13.35 7.59 -5.59
C GLY A 134 12.08 8.26 -6.09
N PRO A 135 11.57 7.89 -7.28
CA PRO A 135 10.21 8.22 -7.63
C PRO A 135 9.25 7.52 -6.65
N HIS A 136 7.99 7.93 -6.59
CA HIS A 136 7.02 7.32 -5.67
C HIS A 136 5.63 7.15 -6.26
N GLU A 137 4.85 8.23 -6.35
CA GLU A 137 3.49 8.19 -6.87
C GLU A 137 3.28 9.26 -7.95
N GLY A 138 2.42 8.93 -8.92
CA GLY A 138 2.20 9.70 -10.13
C GLY A 138 0.87 9.32 -10.76
N PHE A 139 0.39 10.19 -11.65
CA PHE A 139 -0.86 10.02 -12.36
C PHE A 139 -0.75 10.57 -13.78
N PHE A 140 -1.58 10.02 -14.67
CA PHE A 140 -1.77 10.57 -16.01
C PHE A 140 -2.41 11.95 -15.96
N THR A 141 -2.01 12.82 -16.88
CA THR A 141 -2.70 14.08 -17.12
C THR A 141 -4.15 13.84 -17.57
N PRO A 142 -5.06 14.82 -17.39
CA PRO A 142 -6.48 14.69 -17.76
C PRO A 142 -6.77 14.38 -19.23
N ASP A 143 -5.81 14.61 -20.13
CA ASP A 143 -5.87 14.26 -21.56
C ASP A 143 -5.26 12.87 -21.87
N GLY A 144 -4.67 12.20 -20.89
CA GLY A 144 -3.99 10.91 -21.01
C GLY A 144 -2.67 10.93 -21.80
N GLN A 145 -2.15 12.11 -22.18
CA GLN A 145 -0.96 12.21 -23.03
C GLN A 145 0.36 12.14 -22.25
N GLN A 146 0.35 12.54 -20.97
CA GLN A 146 1.52 12.56 -20.11
C GLN A 146 1.25 11.81 -18.81
N VAL A 147 2.32 11.36 -18.13
CA VAL A 147 2.30 10.96 -16.73
C VAL A 147 3.16 11.95 -15.95
N TRP A 148 2.63 12.51 -14.87
CA TRP A 148 3.40 13.33 -13.94
C TRP A 148 3.76 12.46 -12.74
N VAL A 149 5.05 12.31 -12.44
CA VAL A 149 5.56 11.42 -11.40
C VAL A 149 6.39 12.21 -10.40
N THR A 150 6.09 12.07 -9.11
CA THR A 150 6.90 12.68 -8.05
C THR A 150 8.29 12.03 -7.99
N VAL A 151 9.34 12.85 -7.97
CA VAL A 151 10.72 12.41 -7.75
C VAL A 151 11.16 12.85 -6.35
N ARG A 152 10.81 12.03 -5.35
CA ARG A 152 10.99 12.33 -3.93
C ARG A 152 12.45 12.54 -3.54
N GLY A 153 13.38 11.88 -4.23
CA GLY A 153 14.81 12.07 -3.98
C GLY A 153 15.36 13.42 -4.46
N GLU A 154 14.65 14.17 -5.31
CA GLU A 154 15.19 15.33 -6.04
C GLU A 154 14.20 16.53 -6.15
N ASP A 155 13.09 16.53 -5.41
CA ASP A 155 12.10 17.62 -5.30
C ASP A 155 11.60 18.24 -6.62
N TYR A 156 11.28 17.38 -7.59
CA TYR A 156 10.62 17.77 -8.83
C TYR A 156 9.55 16.75 -9.25
N LEU A 157 8.63 17.13 -10.14
CA LEU A 157 7.79 16.21 -10.90
C LEU A 157 8.43 15.94 -12.26
N SER A 158 8.71 14.67 -12.55
CA SER A 158 9.04 14.23 -13.92
C SER A 158 7.78 14.25 -14.76
N VAL A 159 7.82 14.90 -15.91
CA VAL A 159 6.74 14.87 -16.91
C VAL A 159 7.15 13.90 -18.02
N ILE A 160 6.48 12.75 -18.10
CA ILE A 160 6.74 11.71 -19.08
C ILE A 160 5.70 11.80 -20.20
N ASP A 161 6.13 11.85 -21.46
CA ASP A 161 5.26 11.72 -22.62
C ASP A 161 5.00 10.24 -22.93
N VAL A 162 3.71 9.86 -22.99
CA VAL A 162 3.27 8.45 -23.10
C VAL A 162 3.51 7.88 -24.50
N ALA A 163 3.49 8.73 -25.54
CA ALA A 163 3.63 8.28 -26.93
C ALA A 163 5.10 8.00 -27.30
N SER A 164 6.03 8.83 -26.83
CA SER A 164 7.46 8.72 -27.08
C SER A 164 8.24 7.98 -25.98
N MET A 165 7.61 7.72 -24.83
CA MET A 165 8.19 7.04 -23.66
C MET A 165 9.46 7.75 -23.15
N LYS A 166 9.35 9.06 -22.90
CA LYS A 166 10.48 9.92 -22.47
C LYS A 166 10.06 10.94 -21.42
N GLU A 167 10.95 11.24 -20.49
CA GLU A 167 10.88 12.47 -19.68
C GLU A 167 11.08 13.67 -20.63
N VAL A 168 10.08 14.56 -20.70
CA VAL A 168 10.06 15.74 -21.59
C VAL A 168 10.15 17.07 -20.85
N ASP A 169 9.93 17.08 -19.53
CA ASP A 169 10.03 18.29 -18.69
C ASP A 169 10.17 17.93 -17.20
N ARG A 170 10.60 18.89 -16.36
CA ARG A 170 10.74 18.76 -14.91
C ARG A 170 10.15 19.96 -14.18
N ILE A 171 9.12 19.74 -13.37
CA ILE A 171 8.44 20.81 -12.60
C ILE A 171 9.01 20.85 -11.18
N ARG A 172 9.72 21.92 -10.83
CA ARG A 172 10.31 22.08 -9.48
C ARG A 172 9.22 22.33 -8.43
N VAL A 173 9.23 21.55 -7.35
CA VAL A 173 8.26 21.61 -6.23
C VAL A 173 8.97 21.69 -4.87
N ALA A 174 8.20 21.67 -3.78
CA ALA A 174 8.70 21.56 -2.42
C ALA A 174 9.46 20.26 -2.15
N GLY A 175 10.32 20.30 -1.11
CA GLY A 175 11.19 19.19 -0.71
C GLY A 175 10.46 17.85 -0.55
N GLY A 176 11.00 16.78 -1.13
CA GLY A 176 10.47 15.41 -0.97
C GLY A 176 8.99 15.21 -1.32
N PRO A 177 8.56 15.45 -2.57
CA PRO A 177 7.18 15.26 -2.99
C PRO A 177 6.66 13.83 -2.76
N GLY A 178 5.36 13.72 -2.43
CA GLY A 178 4.68 12.50 -2.03
C GLY A 178 4.07 11.76 -3.22
N MET A 179 2.94 12.30 -3.69
CA MET A 179 2.14 11.96 -4.85
C MET A 179 1.74 13.25 -5.60
N VAL A 180 1.33 13.14 -6.87
CA VAL A 180 0.63 14.20 -7.59
C VAL A 180 -0.74 13.72 -8.07
N VAL A 181 -1.79 14.52 -7.87
CA VAL A 181 -3.15 14.27 -8.38
C VAL A 181 -3.73 15.52 -9.03
N PHE A 182 -4.63 15.34 -10.01
CA PHE A 182 -5.24 16.43 -10.76
C PHE A 182 -6.63 16.80 -10.22
N SER A 183 -7.04 18.05 -10.42
CA SER A 183 -8.44 18.45 -10.21
C SER A 183 -9.36 17.84 -11.28
N PRO A 184 -10.64 17.57 -10.98
CA PRO A 184 -11.59 17.05 -11.98
C PRO A 184 -11.80 17.97 -13.20
N ASP A 185 -11.52 19.26 -13.11
CA ASP A 185 -11.54 20.17 -14.28
C ASP A 185 -10.24 20.16 -15.09
N GLY A 186 -9.24 19.41 -14.63
CA GLY A 186 -7.91 19.25 -15.24
C GLY A 186 -7.00 20.47 -15.18
N ARG A 187 -7.40 21.54 -14.47
CA ARG A 187 -6.68 22.83 -14.48
C ARG A 187 -5.57 22.91 -13.44
N ARG A 188 -5.69 22.14 -12.36
CA ARG A 188 -4.76 22.17 -11.21
C ARG A 188 -4.22 20.77 -10.95
N ALA A 189 -2.96 20.71 -10.52
CA ALA A 189 -2.40 19.54 -9.88
C ALA A 189 -2.04 19.89 -8.43
N PHE A 190 -2.20 18.94 -7.53
CA PHE A 190 -1.89 19.06 -6.11
C PHE A 190 -0.80 18.04 -5.79
N VAL A 191 0.26 18.51 -5.11
CA VAL A 191 1.45 17.73 -4.78
C VAL A 191 1.69 17.84 -3.29
N ASP A 192 1.56 16.74 -2.56
CA ASP A 192 1.92 16.71 -1.15
C ASP A 192 3.42 16.50 -0.95
N SER A 193 3.85 16.60 0.30
CA SER A 193 5.23 16.40 0.69
C SER A 193 5.36 15.44 1.86
N SER A 194 6.32 14.54 1.71
CA SER A 194 6.80 13.63 2.73
C SER A 194 8.06 14.14 3.45
N ARG A 195 8.44 15.42 3.25
CA ARG A 195 9.57 16.07 3.98
C ARG A 195 9.33 17.51 4.42
N THR A 196 8.27 18.19 3.96
CA THR A 196 7.97 19.59 4.27
C THR A 196 6.49 19.77 4.59
N ALA A 197 6.18 20.69 5.49
CA ALA A 197 4.82 20.87 6.03
C ALA A 197 3.92 21.71 5.10
N GLN A 198 3.83 21.32 3.82
CA GLN A 198 3.05 22.04 2.81
C GLN A 198 2.52 21.15 1.68
N LEU A 199 1.43 21.61 1.06
CA LEU A 199 0.91 21.13 -0.23
C LEU A 199 1.26 22.17 -1.32
N ASP A 200 1.97 21.78 -2.37
CA ASP A 200 2.20 22.63 -3.56
C ASP A 200 1.00 22.48 -4.52
N VAL A 201 0.52 23.59 -5.08
CA VAL A 201 -0.53 23.61 -6.11
C VAL A 201 0.05 24.13 -7.41
N ILE A 202 -0.13 23.39 -8.49
CA ILE A 202 0.42 23.67 -9.82
C ILE A 202 -0.71 24.00 -10.79
N ASP A 203 -0.56 25.05 -11.59
CA ASP A 203 -1.39 25.26 -12.78
C ASP A 203 -0.89 24.35 -13.91
N VAL A 204 -1.77 23.47 -14.41
CA VAL A 204 -1.38 22.37 -15.31
C VAL A 204 -0.91 22.88 -16.68
N GLN A 205 -1.55 23.94 -17.18
CA GLN A 205 -1.25 24.51 -18.50
C GLN A 205 0.11 25.23 -18.53
N THR A 206 0.43 25.98 -17.47
CA THR A 206 1.68 26.76 -17.38
C THR A 206 2.81 26.02 -16.68
N ARG A 207 2.53 24.87 -16.05
CA ARG A 207 3.47 24.04 -15.26
C ARG A 207 4.16 24.81 -14.13
N LYS A 208 3.44 25.76 -13.51
CA LYS A 208 3.97 26.62 -12.43
C LYS A 208 3.27 26.34 -11.12
N VAL A 209 4.03 26.27 -10.02
CA VAL A 209 3.49 26.31 -8.67
C VAL A 209 2.83 27.68 -8.44
N ILE A 210 1.51 27.70 -8.31
CA ILE A 210 0.67 28.89 -8.11
C ILE A 210 0.32 29.15 -6.64
N ALA A 211 0.42 28.13 -5.79
CA ALA A 211 0.21 28.28 -4.35
C ALA A 211 1.01 27.24 -3.56
N ARG A 212 1.26 27.55 -2.29
CA ARG A 212 1.83 26.63 -1.29
C ARG A 212 0.98 26.75 -0.04
N VAL A 213 0.36 25.65 0.37
CA VAL A 213 -0.58 25.62 1.50
C VAL A 213 0.13 25.01 2.69
N PRO A 214 0.38 25.76 3.78
CA PRO A 214 0.92 25.19 5.01
C PRO A 214 -0.06 24.15 5.60
N VAL A 215 0.47 23.02 6.07
CA VAL A 215 -0.29 21.93 6.69
C VAL A 215 0.36 21.50 8.00
N VAL A 216 -0.31 20.65 8.77
CA VAL A 216 0.06 20.38 10.18
C VAL A 216 1.24 19.42 10.39
N SER A 217 1.77 18.82 9.33
CA SER A 217 2.86 17.82 9.41
C SER A 217 3.76 17.85 8.17
N PRO A 218 5.07 17.59 8.31
CA PRO A 218 6.00 17.43 7.21
C PRO A 218 5.94 16.05 6.53
N PHE A 219 5.17 15.08 7.03
CA PHE A 219 5.06 13.74 6.48
C PHE A 219 3.63 13.41 6.03
N SER A 220 3.30 13.94 4.85
CA SER A 220 2.09 13.60 4.10
C SER A 220 2.45 12.60 2.99
N PRO A 221 1.84 11.40 2.95
CA PRO A 221 2.12 10.40 1.92
C PRO A 221 1.07 10.32 0.81
N ASN A 222 -0.16 10.79 1.04
CA ASN A 222 -1.28 10.59 0.12
C ASN A 222 -2.38 11.66 0.25
N LEU A 223 -3.05 11.96 -0.87
CA LEU A 223 -4.14 12.93 -0.97
C LEU A 223 -5.20 12.53 -2.00
N VAL A 224 -6.40 13.12 -1.91
CA VAL A 224 -7.44 12.99 -2.95
C VAL A 224 -8.13 14.34 -3.18
N VAL A 225 -8.42 14.66 -4.45
CA VAL A 225 -9.33 15.76 -4.80
C VAL A 225 -10.75 15.19 -4.89
N THR A 226 -11.72 15.83 -4.26
CA THR A 226 -13.08 15.29 -4.22
C THR A 226 -13.76 15.29 -5.59
N PRO A 227 -14.72 14.37 -5.83
CA PRO A 227 -15.45 14.24 -7.09
C PRO A 227 -16.04 15.55 -7.64
N ASP A 228 -16.47 16.46 -6.76
CA ASP A 228 -17.04 17.75 -7.09
C ASP A 228 -16.01 18.90 -7.26
N GLY A 229 -14.71 18.58 -7.16
CA GLY A 229 -13.61 19.53 -7.30
C GLY A 229 -13.61 20.65 -6.25
N LYS A 230 -14.21 20.43 -5.08
CA LYS A 230 -14.33 21.44 -4.01
C LYS A 230 -13.28 21.31 -2.92
N GLU A 231 -12.86 20.09 -2.59
CA GLU A 231 -11.98 19.82 -1.46
C GLU A 231 -10.77 18.99 -1.90
N VAL A 232 -9.62 19.21 -1.25
CA VAL A 232 -8.47 18.30 -1.23
C VAL A 232 -8.38 17.74 0.18
N TRP A 233 -8.38 16.42 0.28
CA TRP A 233 -8.21 15.70 1.54
C TRP A 233 -6.80 15.12 1.56
N LEU A 234 -6.04 15.42 2.62
CA LEU A 234 -4.60 15.17 2.69
C LEU A 234 -4.26 14.48 4.01
N THR A 235 -3.58 13.33 3.94
CA THR A 235 -3.20 12.53 5.12
C THR A 235 -1.88 12.99 5.73
N HIS A 236 -1.71 12.75 7.02
CA HIS A 236 -0.49 13.05 7.78
C HIS A 236 -0.14 11.84 8.67
N LYS A 237 0.84 11.04 8.23
CA LYS A 237 1.06 9.66 8.72
C LYS A 237 1.78 9.58 10.05
N ASP A 238 2.66 10.53 10.33
CA ASP A 238 3.39 10.66 11.60
C ASP A 238 2.52 11.15 12.77
N VAL A 239 1.65 12.13 12.51
CA VAL A 239 0.79 12.78 13.53
C VAL A 239 -0.63 12.21 13.58
N GLY A 240 -1.00 11.33 12.65
CA GLY A 240 -2.29 10.62 12.68
C GLY A 240 -3.51 11.47 12.32
N LYS A 241 -3.35 12.39 11.35
CA LYS A 241 -4.33 13.42 11.01
C LYS A 241 -4.70 13.46 9.53
N VAL A 242 -5.82 14.09 9.22
CA VAL A 242 -6.21 14.46 7.85
C VAL A 242 -6.57 15.94 7.79
N SER A 243 -5.95 16.68 6.88
CA SER A 243 -6.34 18.06 6.54
C SER A 243 -7.39 18.05 5.43
N VAL A 244 -8.41 18.89 5.57
CA VAL A 244 -9.40 19.20 4.53
C VAL A 244 -9.12 20.61 4.03
N ILE A 245 -8.89 20.77 2.73
CA ILE A 245 -8.44 22.03 2.11
C ILE A 245 -9.43 22.41 1.01
N ASP A 246 -9.89 23.66 0.98
CA ASP A 246 -10.70 24.17 -0.12
C ASP A 246 -9.87 24.21 -1.42
N ALA A 247 -10.25 23.41 -2.42
CA ALA A 247 -9.49 23.23 -3.66
C ALA A 247 -9.46 24.48 -4.56
N ARG A 248 -10.27 25.51 -4.25
CA ARG A 248 -10.42 26.74 -5.05
C ARG A 248 -9.61 27.90 -4.47
N THR A 249 -9.73 28.11 -3.16
CA THR A 249 -9.17 29.21 -2.36
C THR A 249 -7.93 28.80 -1.55
N PHE A 250 -7.61 27.50 -1.51
CA PHE A 250 -6.44 26.91 -0.86
C PHE A 250 -6.38 27.12 0.66
N LYS A 251 -7.52 27.32 1.30
CA LYS A 251 -7.63 27.43 2.76
C LYS A 251 -7.80 26.05 3.38
N VAL A 252 -7.03 25.75 4.44
CA VAL A 252 -7.32 24.62 5.33
C VAL A 252 -8.65 24.92 6.03
N LEU A 253 -9.65 24.06 5.82
CA LEU A 253 -10.99 24.14 6.39
C LEU A 253 -11.06 23.41 7.74
N HIS A 254 -10.51 22.20 7.78
CA HIS A 254 -10.51 21.34 8.96
C HIS A 254 -9.19 20.56 9.07
N VAL A 255 -8.84 20.16 10.28
CA VAL A 255 -7.83 19.16 10.57
C VAL A 255 -8.46 18.16 11.53
N LEU A 256 -8.48 16.89 11.14
CA LEU A 256 -9.19 15.81 11.83
C LEU A 256 -8.19 14.82 12.42
N ASP A 257 -8.33 14.49 13.70
CA ASP A 257 -7.64 13.36 14.30
C ASP A 257 -8.30 12.06 13.79
N THR A 258 -7.50 11.18 13.18
CA THR A 258 -7.99 9.96 12.50
C THR A 258 -7.35 8.70 13.04
N GLY A 259 -6.12 8.75 13.54
CA GLY A 259 -5.50 7.65 14.27
C GLY A 259 -4.04 7.40 13.91
N LYS A 260 -3.40 6.47 14.62
CA LYS A 260 -1.96 6.17 14.49
C LYS A 260 -1.65 5.62 13.09
N VAL A 261 -0.70 6.23 12.36
CA VAL A 261 -0.31 5.83 10.99
C VAL A 261 -1.48 5.96 9.99
N THR A 262 -2.16 7.10 10.00
CA THR A 262 -3.11 7.53 8.95
C THR A 262 -2.42 7.61 7.59
N ASN A 263 -2.90 6.89 6.58
CA ASN A 263 -2.08 6.57 5.41
C ASN A 263 -2.68 6.99 4.06
N HIS A 264 -3.62 6.24 3.48
CA HIS A 264 -4.29 6.64 2.24
C HIS A 264 -5.67 7.24 2.50
N VAL A 265 -6.16 8.03 1.54
CA VAL A 265 -7.49 8.64 1.57
C VAL A 265 -8.15 8.56 0.20
N ASN A 266 -9.44 8.23 0.16
CA ASN A 266 -10.22 8.29 -1.08
C ASN A 266 -11.69 8.67 -0.82
N ALA A 267 -12.36 9.20 -1.84
CA ALA A 267 -13.73 9.69 -1.74
C ALA A 267 -14.74 8.65 -2.24
N VAL A 268 -15.89 8.56 -1.57
CA VAL A 268 -16.95 7.60 -1.90
C VAL A 268 -18.31 8.30 -1.84
N THR A 269 -19.06 8.31 -2.94
CA THR A 269 -20.43 8.84 -2.95
C THR A 269 -21.45 7.71 -3.05
N THR A 270 -22.33 7.61 -2.06
CA THR A 270 -23.44 6.65 -2.08
C THR A 270 -24.79 7.37 -1.96
N ARG A 271 -25.90 6.63 -2.03
CA ARG A 271 -27.24 7.21 -1.77
C ARG A 271 -27.39 7.76 -0.33
N ALA A 272 -26.52 7.39 0.60
CA ALA A 272 -26.52 7.91 1.97
C ALA A 272 -25.74 9.24 2.13
N GLY A 273 -25.04 9.69 1.07
CA GLY A 273 -24.29 10.93 1.02
C GLY A 273 -22.86 10.77 0.51
N ASP A 274 -22.08 11.83 0.66
CA ASP A 274 -20.66 11.86 0.32
C ASP A 274 -19.79 11.51 1.55
N PHE A 275 -18.83 10.61 1.35
CA PHE A 275 -17.94 10.10 2.38
C PHE A 275 -16.48 10.13 1.93
N ILE A 276 -15.58 10.03 2.90
CA ILE A 276 -14.15 9.84 2.74
C ILE A 276 -13.77 8.58 3.53
N TYR A 277 -13.02 7.69 2.91
CA TYR A 277 -12.47 6.50 3.54
C TYR A 277 -10.97 6.73 3.75
N VAL A 278 -10.47 6.42 4.94
CA VAL A 278 -9.08 6.67 5.35
C VAL A 278 -8.50 5.41 5.98
N THR A 279 -7.39 4.90 5.48
CA THR A 279 -6.67 3.79 6.12
C THR A 279 -5.85 4.30 7.31
N VAL A 280 -5.92 3.56 8.43
CA VAL A 280 -5.19 3.87 9.67
C VAL A 280 -4.40 2.63 10.07
N GLY A 281 -3.18 2.55 9.54
CA GLY A 281 -2.34 1.35 9.59
C GLY A 281 -2.02 0.89 11.01
N GLY A 282 -1.81 1.83 11.94
CA GLY A 282 -1.42 1.54 13.32
C GLY A 282 -2.57 1.14 14.25
N GLU A 283 -3.79 0.99 13.71
CA GLU A 283 -5.00 0.55 14.39
C GLU A 283 -5.68 -0.66 13.70
N ASP A 284 -5.17 -1.15 12.56
CA ASP A 284 -5.83 -2.17 11.71
C ASP A 284 -7.28 -1.80 11.31
N VAL A 285 -7.52 -0.54 10.90
CA VAL A 285 -8.86 -0.06 10.53
C VAL A 285 -8.90 0.88 9.32
N VAL A 286 -10.09 0.98 8.72
CA VAL A 286 -10.51 2.11 7.87
C VAL A 286 -11.51 2.99 8.64
N LYS A 287 -11.25 4.30 8.71
CA LYS A 287 -12.23 5.28 9.21
C LYS A 287 -13.09 5.78 8.05
N VAL A 288 -14.40 5.89 8.27
CA VAL A 288 -15.34 6.50 7.32
C VAL A 288 -15.78 7.85 7.86
N ILE A 289 -15.53 8.91 7.10
CA ILE A 289 -15.83 10.29 7.45
C ILE A 289 -16.94 10.80 6.54
N LYS A 290 -18.06 11.26 7.10
CA LYS A 290 -19.12 11.92 6.34
C LYS A 290 -18.68 13.34 6.00
N ARG A 291 -18.75 13.72 4.71
CA ARG A 291 -18.42 15.08 4.24
C ARG A 291 -19.53 16.08 4.57
N GLY A 292 -19.17 17.35 4.62
CA GLY A 292 -20.08 18.48 4.90
C GLY A 292 -19.36 19.63 5.63
N PRO A 293 -20.06 20.70 6.01
CA PRO A 293 -19.47 21.88 6.67
C PRO A 293 -18.83 21.61 8.04
N GLN A 294 -19.10 20.43 8.62
CA GLN A 294 -18.43 19.88 9.79
C GLN A 294 -18.28 18.37 9.55
N PRO A 295 -17.15 17.91 9.01
CA PRO A 295 -16.95 16.50 8.75
C PRO A 295 -16.90 15.69 10.05
N GLN A 296 -17.41 14.45 10.03
CA GLN A 296 -17.51 13.59 11.22
C GLN A 296 -17.13 12.16 10.88
N ILE A 297 -16.34 11.50 11.73
CA ILE A 297 -16.14 10.05 11.65
C ILE A 297 -17.47 9.37 12.03
N VAL A 298 -18.04 8.61 11.09
CA VAL A 298 -19.34 7.94 11.23
C VAL A 298 -19.23 6.42 11.29
N ALA A 299 -18.10 5.83 10.89
CA ALA A 299 -17.80 4.43 11.10
C ALA A 299 -16.29 4.19 11.27
N THR A 300 -15.96 3.07 11.94
CA THR A 300 -14.61 2.49 11.98
C THR A 300 -14.76 1.02 11.59
N ILE A 301 -14.11 0.62 10.50
CA ILE A 301 -14.21 -0.70 9.89
C ILE A 301 -12.92 -1.46 10.24
N PRO A 302 -12.99 -2.55 11.02
CA PRO A 302 -11.84 -3.43 11.21
C PRO A 302 -11.39 -4.05 9.88
N THR A 303 -10.09 -4.07 9.63
CA THR A 303 -9.46 -4.69 8.46
C THR A 303 -8.47 -5.77 8.88
N GLY A 304 -7.81 -6.37 7.90
CA GLY A 304 -6.52 -7.00 8.06
C GLY A 304 -5.39 -6.02 8.43
N PHE A 305 -4.15 -6.52 8.38
CA PHE A 305 -3.00 -5.88 9.05
C PHE A 305 -2.38 -4.74 8.24
N THR A 306 -2.11 -3.63 8.93
CA THR A 306 -1.47 -2.42 8.36
C THR A 306 -2.10 -2.01 7.03
N PRO A 307 -3.38 -1.61 7.01
CA PRO A 307 -4.03 -1.14 5.79
C PRO A 307 -3.28 0.07 5.20
N HIS A 308 -2.94 -0.03 3.92
CA HIS A 308 -2.11 0.92 3.18
C HIS A 308 -2.91 1.59 2.06
N GLY A 309 -2.73 1.22 0.79
CA GLY A 309 -3.48 1.76 -0.35
C GLY A 309 -4.98 1.47 -0.26
N LEU A 310 -5.82 2.40 -0.73
CA LEU A 310 -7.28 2.20 -0.79
C LEU A 310 -7.91 2.83 -2.04
N TRP A 311 -8.88 2.15 -2.65
CA TRP A 311 -9.56 2.66 -3.85
C TRP A 311 -11.02 2.15 -3.98
N PRO A 312 -12.00 3.01 -4.31
CA PRO A 312 -13.39 2.61 -4.49
C PRO A 312 -13.69 1.98 -5.85
N SER A 313 -14.71 1.12 -5.95
CA SER A 313 -15.28 0.72 -7.24
C SER A 313 -15.93 1.92 -7.94
N GLY A 314 -16.00 1.86 -9.28
CA GLY A 314 -16.61 2.94 -10.08
C GLY A 314 -18.07 3.25 -9.72
N ASP A 315 -18.83 2.24 -9.25
CA ASP A 315 -20.20 2.39 -8.76
C ASP A 315 -20.31 2.76 -7.27
N ASN A 316 -19.18 2.94 -6.58
CA ASN A 316 -19.06 3.21 -5.14
C ASN A 316 -19.65 2.11 -4.21
N THR A 317 -19.98 0.92 -4.72
CA THR A 317 -20.52 -0.18 -3.89
C THR A 317 -19.43 -0.93 -3.11
N ARG A 318 -18.15 -0.78 -3.49
CA ARG A 318 -17.01 -1.43 -2.86
C ARG A 318 -15.89 -0.43 -2.58
N VAL A 319 -15.09 -0.71 -1.55
CA VAL A 319 -13.74 -0.15 -1.38
C VAL A 319 -12.76 -1.30 -1.24
N TYR A 320 -11.69 -1.27 -2.03
CA TYR A 320 -10.58 -2.22 -1.96
C TYR A 320 -9.46 -1.61 -1.13
N VAL A 321 -8.86 -2.39 -0.22
CA VAL A 321 -7.85 -1.93 0.74
C VAL A 321 -6.67 -2.91 0.74
N GLY A 322 -5.47 -2.44 0.38
CA GLY A 322 -4.24 -3.23 0.41
C GLY A 322 -3.72 -3.35 1.84
N LEU A 323 -3.26 -4.54 2.22
CA LEU A 323 -2.83 -4.87 3.58
C LEU A 323 -1.31 -5.14 3.55
N GLU A 324 -0.51 -4.13 3.91
CA GLU A 324 0.96 -4.13 3.75
C GLU A 324 1.63 -5.30 4.47
N ASP A 325 1.16 -5.62 5.67
CA ASP A 325 1.69 -6.68 6.53
C ASP A 325 0.86 -7.98 6.46
N GLN A 326 -0.02 -8.12 5.46
CA GLN A 326 -0.80 -9.34 5.26
C GLN A 326 -0.73 -9.93 3.85
N ASP A 327 -0.04 -9.25 2.91
CA ASP A 327 0.10 -9.68 1.51
C ASP A 327 -1.27 -9.98 0.86
N ALA A 328 -2.26 -9.11 1.16
CA ALA A 328 -3.67 -9.31 0.86
C ALA A 328 -4.43 -8.01 0.53
N VAL A 329 -5.66 -8.13 0.00
CA VAL A 329 -6.62 -7.04 -0.22
C VAL A 329 -7.93 -7.34 0.49
N ASP A 330 -8.36 -6.46 1.38
CA ASP A 330 -9.72 -6.45 1.90
C ASP A 330 -10.69 -5.77 0.91
N VAL A 331 -11.88 -6.35 0.77
CA VAL A 331 -13.01 -5.81 0.02
C VAL A 331 -14.09 -5.41 1.01
N ILE A 332 -14.35 -4.11 1.13
CA ILE A 332 -15.38 -3.53 1.99
C ILE A 332 -16.65 -3.31 1.16
N ASP A 333 -17.82 -3.69 1.70
CA ASP A 333 -19.13 -3.24 1.21
C ASP A 333 -19.46 -1.87 1.84
N THR A 334 -19.76 -0.87 1.00
CA THR A 334 -19.98 0.52 1.44
C THR A 334 -21.39 0.80 1.96
N ALA A 335 -22.35 -0.12 1.74
CA ALA A 335 -23.69 -0.01 2.28
C ALA A 335 -23.76 -0.54 3.72
N THR A 336 -22.99 -1.58 4.05
CA THR A 336 -22.89 -2.15 5.40
C THR A 336 -21.68 -1.68 6.20
N ASN A 337 -20.66 -1.11 5.56
CA ASN A 337 -19.35 -0.78 6.16
C ASN A 337 -18.67 -2.01 6.80
N THR A 338 -18.66 -3.13 6.09
CA THR A 338 -18.04 -4.39 6.54
C THR A 338 -17.13 -4.98 5.48
N VAL A 339 -16.00 -5.55 5.88
CA VAL A 339 -15.20 -6.43 5.02
C VAL A 339 -16.03 -7.66 4.65
N ILE A 340 -16.19 -7.90 3.34
CA ILE A 340 -16.94 -9.03 2.78
C ILE A 340 -16.02 -10.13 2.20
N LYS A 341 -14.74 -9.81 1.96
CA LYS A 341 -13.73 -10.77 1.51
C LYS A 341 -12.32 -10.22 1.72
N THR A 342 -11.39 -11.10 2.11
CA THR A 342 -9.94 -10.86 2.04
C THR A 342 -9.37 -11.71 0.91
N ILE A 343 -8.56 -11.12 0.03
CA ILE A 343 -8.00 -11.73 -1.18
C ILE A 343 -6.47 -11.79 -1.03
N PRO A 344 -5.83 -12.96 -0.93
CA PRO A 344 -4.36 -13.06 -0.98
C PRO A 344 -3.82 -12.57 -2.33
N ILE A 345 -2.72 -11.82 -2.33
CA ILE A 345 -2.08 -11.24 -3.52
C ILE A 345 -0.54 -11.36 -3.45
N GLY A 346 0.19 -10.51 -4.18
CA GLY A 346 1.65 -10.37 -4.05
C GLY A 346 2.06 -9.75 -2.71
N GLN A 347 3.37 -9.69 -2.48
CA GLN A 347 3.94 -9.34 -1.19
C GLN A 347 4.07 -7.82 -0.99
N MET A 348 3.62 -7.36 0.18
CA MET A 348 3.70 -5.98 0.65
C MET A 348 3.01 -4.97 -0.30
N PRO A 349 1.67 -5.06 -0.47
CA PRO A 349 0.91 -4.16 -1.33
C PRO A 349 0.87 -2.73 -0.77
N GLN A 350 1.18 -1.76 -1.62
CA GLN A 350 1.38 -0.38 -1.19
C GLN A 350 0.40 0.59 -1.83
N ALA A 351 0.34 0.64 -3.16
CA ALA A 351 -0.74 1.30 -3.89
C ALA A 351 -1.72 0.27 -4.50
N LEU A 352 -2.96 0.68 -4.72
CA LEU A 352 -3.91 -0.05 -5.54
C LEU A 352 -4.85 0.92 -6.27
N VAL A 353 -5.30 0.53 -7.46
CA VAL A 353 -6.26 1.31 -8.26
C VAL A 353 -7.38 0.42 -8.81
N TYR A 354 -8.60 0.95 -8.88
CA TYR A 354 -9.71 0.37 -9.64
C TYR A 354 -9.80 1.06 -11.00
N VAL A 355 -9.70 0.29 -12.07
CA VAL A 355 -9.83 0.78 -13.45
C VAL A 355 -11.12 0.22 -14.05
N ALA A 356 -12.11 1.10 -14.22
CA ALA A 356 -13.38 0.77 -14.86
C ALA A 356 -13.17 0.49 -16.36
N ASN A 357 -13.80 -0.56 -16.89
CA ASN A 357 -13.75 -1.00 -18.28
C ASN A 357 -12.31 -1.16 -18.84
N ALA A 358 -11.35 -1.49 -17.97
CA ALA A 358 -9.95 -1.79 -18.31
C ALA A 358 -9.79 -2.82 -19.43
N VAL A 359 -10.75 -3.75 -19.54
CA VAL A 359 -10.81 -4.80 -20.56
C VAL A 359 -12.13 -4.69 -21.33
N PRO A 360 -12.23 -3.80 -22.34
CA PRO A 360 -13.47 -3.59 -23.10
C PRO A 360 -13.95 -4.83 -23.88
N SER A 361 -13.03 -5.72 -24.24
CA SER A 361 -13.29 -6.95 -24.99
C SER A 361 -12.21 -8.02 -24.72
N GLY A 362 -12.57 -9.29 -24.95
CA GLY A 362 -11.70 -10.43 -24.67
C GLY A 362 -11.61 -10.80 -23.18
N PRO A 363 -10.72 -11.74 -22.80
CA PRO A 363 -10.60 -12.22 -21.42
C PRO A 363 -9.80 -11.26 -20.53
N GLY A 364 -8.86 -10.49 -21.08
CA GLY A 364 -7.97 -9.59 -20.32
C GLY A 364 -7.02 -10.31 -19.37
N THR A 365 -6.69 -11.57 -19.69
CA THR A 365 -5.73 -12.42 -18.97
C THR A 365 -4.44 -12.66 -19.76
N GLN A 366 -4.33 -12.08 -20.96
CA GLN A 366 -3.11 -12.09 -21.75
C GLN A 366 -1.95 -11.48 -20.95
N ASN A 367 -0.73 -11.97 -21.21
CA ASN A 367 0.52 -11.59 -20.56
C ASN A 367 0.61 -11.79 -19.03
N LEU A 368 -0.48 -12.18 -18.35
CA LEU A 368 -0.43 -12.54 -16.94
C LEU A 368 0.36 -13.85 -16.74
N LYS A 369 1.09 -13.92 -15.64
CA LYS A 369 1.68 -15.14 -15.10
C LYS A 369 0.79 -15.75 -14.03
N THR A 370 0.96 -17.05 -13.82
CA THR A 370 0.33 -17.79 -12.72
C THR A 370 0.64 -17.12 -11.40
N VAL A 371 -0.38 -17.04 -10.54
CA VAL A 371 -0.32 -16.38 -9.24
C VAL A 371 0.73 -17.05 -8.34
N ARG A 372 1.82 -16.34 -8.04
CA ARG A 372 2.63 -16.57 -6.83
C ARG A 372 2.08 -15.64 -5.74
N VAL A 373 1.05 -16.12 -5.05
CA VAL A 373 0.62 -15.57 -3.76
C VAL A 373 1.66 -15.96 -2.72
N GLY A 374 1.99 -15.04 -1.81
CA GLY A 374 2.78 -15.38 -0.62
C GLY A 374 2.03 -16.39 0.26
N LEU A 375 2.74 -16.99 1.23
CA LEU A 375 2.04 -17.65 2.33
C LEU A 375 1.18 -16.61 3.09
N PRO A 376 0.03 -17.02 3.63
CA PRO A 376 -0.81 -16.11 4.40
C PRO A 376 -0.07 -15.67 5.67
N SER A 377 -0.01 -14.34 5.89
CA SER A 377 0.49 -13.79 7.16
C SER A 377 -0.52 -14.03 8.28
N VAL A 378 -0.06 -14.25 9.52
CA VAL A 378 -0.94 -14.59 10.65
C VAL A 378 -0.67 -13.71 11.87
N LYS A 379 -1.75 -13.19 12.46
CA LYS A 379 -1.74 -12.47 13.74
C LYS A 379 -1.82 -13.48 14.87
N ILE A 380 -0.72 -13.63 15.57
CA ILE A 380 -0.57 -14.59 16.67
C ILE A 380 -0.93 -13.91 17.99
N LYS A 381 -1.71 -14.62 18.82
CA LYS A 381 -2.00 -14.15 20.18
C LYS A 381 -0.92 -14.67 21.10
N LEU A 382 -0.33 -13.76 21.89
CA LEU A 382 0.75 -14.08 22.80
C LEU A 382 0.25 -15.08 23.87
N GLY A 383 0.76 -16.31 23.82
CA GLY A 383 0.32 -17.46 24.61
C GLY A 383 1.25 -17.81 25.78
N VAL A 384 0.82 -18.74 26.64
CA VAL A 384 1.54 -19.16 27.85
C VAL A 384 1.66 -20.70 27.85
N PRO A 385 2.86 -21.29 27.97
CA PRO A 385 3.10 -22.74 27.90
C PRO A 385 2.23 -23.63 28.78
N ASP A 386 1.82 -23.09 29.92
CA ASP A 386 1.24 -23.85 31.01
C ASP A 386 -0.21 -23.49 31.32
N LYS A 387 -0.85 -22.61 30.53
CA LYS A 387 -2.26 -22.24 30.71
C LYS A 387 -3.01 -22.08 29.38
N PRO A 388 -4.25 -22.60 29.26
CA PRO A 388 -5.11 -22.33 28.10
C PRO A 388 -5.35 -20.82 27.93
N PHE A 389 -5.54 -20.34 26.69
CA PHE A 389 -5.77 -18.92 26.36
C PHE A 389 -6.87 -18.24 27.21
N ALA A 390 -7.84 -18.99 27.72
CA ALA A 390 -8.89 -18.51 28.61
C ALA A 390 -8.40 -17.97 29.98
N PHE A 391 -7.16 -18.29 30.39
CA PHE A 391 -6.61 -17.97 31.71
C PHE A 391 -5.48 -16.95 31.71
N LEU A 392 -5.21 -16.29 30.57
CA LEU A 392 -4.22 -15.22 30.45
C LEU A 392 -4.48 -14.11 31.49
N PRO A 393 -3.49 -13.72 32.32
CA PRO A 393 -3.59 -12.56 33.20
C PRO A 393 -4.10 -11.30 32.49
N ALA A 394 -4.77 -10.42 33.24
CA ALA A 394 -5.26 -9.16 32.69
C ALA A 394 -4.14 -8.28 32.10
N ALA A 395 -2.90 -8.40 32.60
CA ALA A 395 -1.72 -7.74 32.05
C ALA A 395 -1.32 -8.24 30.63
N LEU A 396 -1.82 -9.40 30.19
CA LEU A 396 -1.65 -9.91 28.83
C LEU A 396 -2.85 -9.56 27.92
N LYS A 397 -3.92 -8.94 28.43
CA LYS A 397 -5.08 -8.51 27.63
C LYS A 397 -4.76 -7.20 26.90
N GLY A 398 -4.20 -7.32 25.69
CA GLY A 398 -3.76 -6.19 24.86
C GLY A 398 -2.46 -6.47 24.11
N LEU A 399 -1.77 -7.55 24.50
CA LEU A 399 -0.58 -8.08 23.84
C LEU A 399 -0.92 -8.74 22.50
N SER A 400 -0.34 -8.24 21.41
CA SER A 400 -0.45 -8.84 20.07
C SER A 400 0.89 -8.82 19.34
N ALA A 401 1.25 -9.95 18.74
CA ALA A 401 2.30 -10.02 17.73
C ALA A 401 1.69 -10.45 16.40
N HIS A 402 2.26 -9.93 15.32
CA HIS A 402 1.94 -10.27 13.96
C HIS A 402 3.18 -10.94 13.39
N VAL A 403 3.01 -12.15 12.86
CA VAL A 403 4.10 -12.87 12.21
C VAL A 403 3.75 -13.00 10.74
N ILE A 404 4.49 -12.23 9.96
CA ILE A 404 4.49 -12.22 8.51
C ILE A 404 5.48 -13.31 8.10
N VAL A 405 5.01 -14.33 7.37
CA VAL A 405 5.87 -15.39 6.83
C VAL A 405 5.83 -15.31 5.32
N ARG A 406 6.98 -15.03 4.72
CA ARG A 406 7.17 -14.92 3.28
C ARG A 406 8.08 -16.03 2.82
N SER A 407 7.52 -17.08 2.23
CA SER A 407 8.33 -18.13 1.61
C SER A 407 9.13 -17.60 0.43
N LEU A 408 10.39 -17.98 0.43
CA LEU A 408 11.40 -17.72 -0.57
C LEU A 408 11.85 -19.09 -1.14
N GLU A 409 12.71 -19.08 -2.15
CA GLU A 409 13.15 -20.34 -2.76
C GLU A 409 14.20 -21.04 -1.85
N GLY A 410 13.73 -21.99 -1.04
CA GLY A 410 14.55 -22.79 -0.12
C GLY A 410 14.69 -22.25 1.31
N THR A 411 13.91 -21.22 1.69
CA THR A 411 13.88 -20.61 3.03
C THR A 411 12.66 -19.70 3.16
N ASP A 412 12.26 -19.33 4.36
CA ASP A 412 11.24 -18.33 4.67
C ASP A 412 11.86 -17.10 5.33
N ASP A 413 11.44 -15.90 4.89
CA ASP A 413 11.60 -14.66 5.65
C ASP A 413 10.43 -14.55 6.64
N LEU A 414 10.75 -14.64 7.93
CA LEU A 414 9.81 -14.36 9.00
C LEU A 414 10.07 -12.96 9.53
N THR A 415 9.04 -12.11 9.53
CA THR A 415 9.06 -10.79 10.17
C THR A 415 7.99 -10.72 11.25
N LEU A 416 8.42 -10.51 12.50
CA LEU A 416 7.59 -10.29 13.66
C LEU A 416 7.45 -8.79 13.93
N LYS A 417 6.21 -8.33 14.12
CA LYS A 417 5.86 -7.00 14.65
C LYS A 417 4.98 -7.17 15.89
N ALA A 418 5.39 -6.61 17.03
CA ALA A 418 4.67 -6.74 18.30
C ALA A 418 4.47 -5.39 18.98
N ASP A 419 3.32 -5.23 19.66
CA ASP A 419 2.94 -4.02 20.42
C ASP A 419 2.38 -4.44 21.80
N GLY A 420 2.44 -3.52 22.78
CA GLY A 420 2.02 -3.76 24.17
C GLY A 420 2.97 -4.55 25.08
N LEU A 421 4.18 -4.89 24.61
CA LEU A 421 5.22 -5.62 25.36
C LEU A 421 5.69 -4.84 26.60
N THR A 422 6.33 -5.53 27.55
CA THR A 422 7.00 -4.87 28.68
C THR A 422 8.25 -4.13 28.17
N PRO A 423 8.35 -2.79 28.32
CA PRO A 423 9.45 -2.02 27.75
C PRO A 423 10.83 -2.52 28.20
N GLY A 424 11.75 -2.68 27.26
CA GLY A 424 13.11 -3.16 27.50
C GLY A 424 13.26 -4.67 27.79
N ALA A 425 12.17 -5.43 27.94
CA ALA A 425 12.23 -6.87 28.17
C ALA A 425 12.64 -7.65 26.91
N GLN A 426 13.27 -8.80 27.09
CA GLN A 426 13.61 -9.73 26.01
C GLN A 426 12.54 -10.82 25.88
N TYR A 427 12.31 -11.27 24.66
CA TYR A 427 11.33 -12.26 24.28
C TYR A 427 11.92 -13.23 23.24
N ASN A 428 11.40 -14.44 23.22
CA ASN A 428 11.71 -15.46 22.24
C ASN A 428 10.43 -15.77 21.45
N LEU A 429 10.56 -16.09 20.16
CA LEU A 429 9.51 -16.70 19.35
C LEU A 429 9.81 -18.20 19.17
N PHE A 430 8.80 -19.03 19.34
CA PHE A 430 8.83 -20.48 19.19
C PHE A 430 7.74 -20.96 18.25
N LEU A 431 7.99 -22.08 17.55
CA LEU A 431 6.98 -22.89 16.86
C LEU A 431 6.74 -24.16 17.67
N THR A 432 5.48 -24.52 17.91
CA THR A 432 5.10 -25.62 18.82
C THR A 432 4.36 -26.77 18.13
N GLU A 433 4.29 -27.93 18.78
CA GLU A 433 3.46 -29.06 18.32
C GLU A 433 1.96 -28.84 18.55
N SER A 434 1.59 -28.02 19.55
CA SER A 434 0.21 -27.66 19.88
C SER A 434 0.06 -26.15 20.11
N ALA A 435 -0.97 -25.55 19.51
CA ALA A 435 -1.39 -24.16 19.76
C ALA A 435 -1.88 -23.89 21.19
N VAL A 436 -2.18 -24.94 21.98
CA VAL A 436 -2.69 -24.82 23.36
C VAL A 436 -1.87 -25.65 24.33
N ALA A 437 -1.68 -25.13 25.55
CA ALA A 437 -0.99 -25.83 26.64
C ALA A 437 -1.61 -27.23 26.90
N PRO A 438 -0.80 -28.30 27.02
CA PRO A 438 0.66 -28.33 26.88
C PRO A 438 1.11 -28.25 25.41
N PHE A 439 2.10 -27.40 25.13
CA PHE A 439 2.53 -27.08 23.76
C PHE A 439 3.33 -28.18 23.03
N GLY A 440 3.80 -29.21 23.74
CA GLY A 440 4.69 -30.25 23.17
C GLY A 440 6.11 -29.71 22.90
N MET A 441 6.79 -30.25 21.89
CA MET A 441 8.09 -29.73 21.44
C MET A 441 7.97 -28.26 21.02
N MET A 442 8.92 -27.44 21.47
CA MET A 442 9.02 -26.02 21.12
C MET A 442 10.34 -25.77 20.38
N GLN A 443 10.27 -25.51 19.07
CA GLN A 443 11.44 -25.12 18.28
C GLN A 443 11.62 -23.60 18.35
N HIS A 444 12.81 -23.16 18.74
CA HIS A 444 13.16 -21.73 18.72
C HIS A 444 13.19 -21.18 17.29
N VAL A 445 12.69 -19.96 17.12
CA VAL A 445 12.63 -19.26 15.82
C VAL A 445 13.49 -18.01 15.82
N LEU A 446 13.30 -17.11 16.80
CA LEU A 446 14.14 -15.91 16.97
C LEU A 446 14.07 -15.34 18.39
N ASP A 447 15.07 -14.53 18.74
CA ASP A 447 15.07 -13.66 19.92
C ASP A 447 14.75 -12.22 19.51
N PHE A 448 14.05 -11.48 20.37
CA PHE A 448 13.77 -10.06 20.16
C PHE A 448 13.67 -9.29 21.48
N LYS A 449 13.70 -7.95 21.39
CA LYS A 449 13.65 -7.06 22.56
C LYS A 449 12.61 -5.97 22.34
N ALA A 450 11.82 -5.69 23.38
CA ALA A 450 10.92 -4.56 23.39
C ALA A 450 11.67 -3.23 23.53
N ASP A 451 11.28 -2.23 22.76
CA ASP A 451 11.74 -0.85 22.85
C ASP A 451 11.18 -0.14 24.11
N ALA A 452 11.49 1.15 24.26
CA ALA A 452 11.00 1.97 25.37
C ALA A 452 9.47 2.23 25.35
N LYS A 453 8.78 1.87 24.27
CA LYS A 453 7.34 2.03 24.06
C LYS A 453 6.58 0.70 24.13
N GLY A 454 7.26 -0.42 24.41
CA GLY A 454 6.65 -1.75 24.45
C GLY A 454 6.43 -2.36 23.07
N LYS A 455 7.21 -1.97 22.06
CA LYS A 455 7.14 -2.53 20.71
C LYS A 455 8.36 -3.34 20.36
N ALA A 456 8.23 -4.28 19.45
CA ALA A 456 9.37 -4.92 18.83
C ALA A 456 9.12 -5.17 17.34
N GLU A 457 10.16 -5.00 16.54
CA GLU A 457 10.25 -5.56 15.20
C GLU A 457 11.50 -6.46 15.17
N ALA A 458 11.36 -7.65 14.59
CA ALA A 458 12.45 -8.61 14.46
C ALA A 458 12.21 -9.48 13.22
N SER A 459 13.28 -9.89 12.55
CA SER A 459 13.19 -10.78 11.40
C SER A 459 14.17 -11.93 11.51
N ALA A 460 13.83 -13.08 10.93
CA ALA A 460 14.69 -14.24 10.82
C ALA A 460 14.49 -14.93 9.48
N MET A 461 15.61 -15.33 8.87
CA MET A 461 15.64 -16.25 7.75
C MET A 461 15.66 -17.67 8.31
N THR A 462 14.70 -18.51 7.93
CA THR A 462 14.54 -19.84 8.54
C THR A 462 14.07 -20.87 7.52
N SER A 463 14.37 -22.15 7.73
CA SER A 463 13.74 -23.28 7.02
C SER A 463 12.85 -24.11 7.95
N VAL A 464 12.55 -23.59 9.15
CA VAL A 464 11.75 -24.26 10.17
C VAL A 464 10.40 -24.71 9.62
N PHE A 465 9.81 -23.99 8.67
CA PHE A 465 8.49 -24.31 8.11
C PHE A 465 8.49 -25.41 7.06
N ASP A 466 9.58 -25.58 6.29
CA ASP A 466 9.81 -26.78 5.47
C ASP A 466 10.22 -27.99 6.35
N ALA A 467 10.93 -27.74 7.46
CA ALA A 467 11.39 -28.76 8.39
C ALA A 467 10.30 -29.27 9.36
N PHE A 468 9.28 -28.46 9.68
CA PHE A 468 8.09 -28.83 10.46
C PHE A 468 7.12 -29.69 9.62
N THR A 469 7.63 -30.80 9.09
CA THR A 469 6.76 -31.93 8.78
C THR A 469 6.18 -32.40 10.11
N LEU A 470 4.96 -31.95 10.44
CA LEU A 470 4.18 -32.49 11.56
C LEU A 470 4.17 -34.00 11.40
N ARG A 471 4.97 -34.70 12.21
CA ARG A 471 4.90 -36.16 12.37
C ARG A 471 3.60 -36.44 13.12
N GLY A 472 2.49 -36.36 12.40
CA GLY A 472 1.19 -36.72 12.90
C GLY A 472 1.24 -38.17 13.33
N THR A 473 1.38 -38.39 14.63
CA THR A 473 1.11 -39.71 15.21
C THR A 473 -0.37 -39.98 14.94
N ALA A 474 -0.65 -40.95 14.09
CA ALA A 474 -1.98 -41.53 14.03
C ALA A 474 -2.40 -42.00 15.45
N LYS A 475 -3.71 -42.15 15.70
CA LYS A 475 -4.25 -42.53 17.03
C LYS A 475 -3.70 -43.84 17.61
N ASP A 476 -2.98 -44.58 16.77
CA ASP A 476 -2.44 -45.92 16.93
C ASP A 476 -0.89 -45.95 16.85
N GLY A 477 -0.22 -44.79 16.93
CA GLY A 477 1.20 -44.69 17.32
C GLY A 477 2.24 -45.11 16.27
N LYS A 478 1.87 -45.16 14.99
CA LYS A 478 2.81 -45.39 13.88
C LYS A 478 3.10 -44.09 13.10
N PRO A 479 4.30 -43.95 12.48
CA PRO A 479 4.59 -42.84 11.58
C PRO A 479 3.75 -42.96 10.31
N ASP A 480 3.00 -41.92 9.95
CA ASP A 480 2.34 -41.84 8.65
C ASP A 480 3.38 -41.46 7.57
N GLY A 481 3.34 -42.16 6.43
CA GLY A 481 4.28 -41.98 5.31
C GLY A 481 3.92 -40.82 4.38
N ALA A 482 2.81 -40.13 4.64
CA ALA A 482 2.35 -39.01 3.84
C ALA A 482 3.10 -37.70 4.20
N ALA A 483 4.15 -37.37 3.44
CA ALA A 483 4.81 -36.07 3.54
C ALA A 483 3.79 -34.92 3.34
N ILE A 484 3.62 -34.10 4.38
CA ILE A 484 2.77 -32.91 4.33
C ILE A 484 3.48 -31.88 3.44
N LYS A 485 2.93 -31.62 2.24
CA LYS A 485 3.41 -30.54 1.37
C LYS A 485 3.33 -29.19 2.09
N ALA A 486 4.24 -28.27 1.75
CA ALA A 486 4.47 -26.95 2.38
C ALA A 486 3.31 -25.93 2.27
N SER A 487 2.08 -26.34 2.54
CA SER A 487 0.87 -25.52 2.59
C SER A 487 0.10 -25.67 3.91
N LYS A 488 0.75 -26.24 4.94
CA LYS A 488 0.16 -26.51 6.27
C LYS A 488 1.13 -26.26 7.44
N VAL A 489 1.88 -25.16 7.39
CA VAL A 489 2.32 -24.55 8.65
C VAL A 489 1.07 -24.06 9.37
N ASN A 490 0.74 -24.65 10.52
CA ASN A 490 -0.31 -24.08 11.34
C ASN A 490 0.28 -22.94 12.18
N LEU A 491 0.24 -21.72 11.66
CA LEU A 491 0.82 -20.53 12.32
C LEU A 491 0.13 -20.19 13.66
N ASP A 492 -1.02 -20.80 13.99
CA ASP A 492 -1.61 -20.79 15.33
C ASP A 492 -0.68 -21.42 16.40
N HIS A 493 0.36 -22.15 16.00
CA HIS A 493 1.36 -22.79 16.86
C HIS A 493 2.57 -21.90 17.15
N LEU A 494 2.56 -20.64 16.71
CA LEU A 494 3.62 -19.70 17.05
C LEU A 494 3.35 -19.06 18.42
N VAL A 495 4.30 -19.23 19.33
CA VAL A 495 4.23 -18.79 20.72
C VAL A 495 5.39 -17.85 21.02
N VAL A 496 5.11 -16.74 21.67
CA VAL A 496 6.13 -15.81 22.17
C VAL A 496 6.23 -15.91 23.68
N TRP A 497 7.45 -15.85 24.21
CA TRP A 497 7.71 -16.01 25.64
C TRP A 497 8.73 -14.99 26.17
N PRO A 498 8.58 -14.40 27.38
CA PRO A 498 9.59 -13.54 27.98
C PRO A 498 10.84 -14.33 28.38
N LYS A 499 12.01 -13.88 27.94
CA LYS A 499 13.29 -14.58 28.16
C LYS A 499 13.76 -14.54 29.61
N ASP A 500 13.39 -13.50 30.37
CA ASP A 500 13.85 -13.31 31.75
C ASP A 500 12.78 -13.65 32.81
N PRO A 501 13.14 -14.35 33.91
CA PRO A 501 12.19 -14.71 34.97
C PRO A 501 11.51 -13.54 35.68
N GLN A 502 12.07 -12.32 35.66
CA GLN A 502 11.47 -11.17 36.34
C GLN A 502 10.31 -10.58 35.54
N THR A 503 10.43 -10.47 34.23
CA THR A 503 9.34 -10.11 33.33
C THR A 503 8.23 -11.15 33.41
N THR A 504 8.57 -12.44 33.37
CA THR A 504 7.61 -13.53 33.60
C THR A 504 6.89 -13.36 34.93
N ALA A 505 7.61 -13.23 36.05
CA ALA A 505 7.00 -13.04 37.37
C ALA A 505 6.10 -11.79 37.44
N LYS A 506 6.49 -10.66 36.83
CA LYS A 506 5.67 -9.44 36.77
C LYS A 506 4.36 -9.65 35.99
N LEU A 507 4.39 -10.38 34.89
CA LEU A 507 3.20 -10.68 34.07
C LEU A 507 2.20 -11.59 34.80
N PHE A 508 2.67 -12.47 35.71
CA PHE A 508 1.84 -13.40 36.48
C PHE A 508 1.53 -12.96 37.92
N ALA A 509 2.08 -11.85 38.41
CA ALA A 509 2.01 -11.42 39.81
C ALA A 509 0.57 -11.30 40.40
N ASN A 510 -0.44 -11.07 39.56
CA ASN A 510 -1.84 -10.85 39.98
C ASN A 510 -2.70 -12.13 40.12
N GLN A 511 -2.11 -13.33 40.28
CA GLN A 511 -2.88 -14.58 40.48
C GLN A 511 -2.57 -15.37 41.76
N GLY A 512 -1.74 -14.86 42.67
CA GLY A 512 -1.59 -15.44 44.02
C GLY A 512 -1.05 -16.89 44.05
N GLN A 513 -0.33 -17.30 43.01
CA GLN A 513 0.36 -18.59 42.92
C GLN A 513 1.80 -18.32 42.45
N PRO A 514 2.83 -18.82 43.15
CA PRO A 514 4.20 -18.70 42.68
C PRO A 514 4.40 -19.58 41.44
N TYR A 515 4.65 -18.98 40.28
CA TYR A 515 5.10 -19.75 39.12
C TYR A 515 6.56 -20.15 39.34
N ALA A 516 6.77 -21.44 39.57
CA ALA A 516 8.08 -22.01 39.78
C ALA A 516 8.71 -22.40 38.43
N VAL A 517 9.86 -21.78 38.15
CA VAL A 517 10.82 -22.13 37.10
C VAL A 517 10.35 -21.90 35.66
N SER A 518 11.31 -21.50 34.84
CA SER A 518 11.21 -21.43 33.39
C SER A 518 11.15 -22.85 32.78
N PRO A 519 10.38 -23.12 31.71
CA PRO A 519 10.45 -24.40 31.01
C PRO A 519 11.81 -24.65 30.30
N PHE A 520 12.74 -23.69 30.35
CA PHE A 520 14.06 -23.76 29.70
C PHE A 520 15.19 -24.32 30.59
N ASP A 521 14.92 -24.77 31.83
CA ASP A 521 15.94 -25.30 32.76
C ASP A 521 16.19 -26.82 32.61
N THR A 522 15.82 -27.45 31.49
CA THR A 522 16.19 -28.84 31.17
C THR A 522 16.75 -28.97 29.74
N ASP A 523 18.08 -29.02 29.65
CA ASP A 523 18.88 -29.66 28.60
C ASP A 523 18.39 -29.57 27.15
N LEU A 524 18.61 -28.42 26.52
CA LEU A 524 18.85 -28.37 25.07
C LEU A 524 20.29 -28.83 24.80
N GLU A 525 20.48 -30.11 24.48
CA GLU A 525 21.73 -30.55 23.86
C GLU A 525 21.96 -29.76 22.58
N ALA A 526 23.14 -29.15 22.47
CA ALA A 526 23.53 -28.39 21.29
C ALA A 526 23.74 -29.33 20.09
N GLY A 527 22.74 -29.40 19.20
CA GLY A 527 22.97 -29.85 17.83
C GLY A 527 24.09 -29.01 17.19
N PRO A 528 24.94 -29.61 16.32
CA PRO A 528 26.24 -29.04 15.99
C PRO A 528 26.10 -27.69 15.26
N ALA A 529 26.60 -26.64 15.90
CA ALA A 529 26.74 -25.33 15.27
C ALA A 529 27.80 -25.41 14.15
N ILE A 530 27.38 -25.20 12.90
CA ILE A 530 28.31 -24.90 11.81
C ILE A 530 28.70 -23.42 11.93
N LEU A 531 29.64 -23.15 12.84
CA LEU A 531 30.29 -21.85 12.96
C LEU A 531 31.34 -21.72 11.85
N SER A 532 31.07 -20.85 10.88
CA SER A 532 32.08 -20.37 9.93
C SER A 532 32.77 -19.14 10.52
N ASP A 533 33.63 -19.35 11.52
CA ASP A 533 34.50 -18.30 12.04
C ASP A 533 35.60 -17.98 11.02
N SER A 534 35.76 -16.70 10.69
CA SER A 534 36.87 -16.18 9.90
C SER A 534 37.45 -14.93 10.56
N ASN A 535 38.78 -14.84 10.55
CA ASN A 535 39.64 -13.83 11.19
C ASN A 535 39.78 -14.03 12.73
N ASP A 536 40.95 -13.94 13.35
CA ASP A 536 42.28 -13.48 12.92
C ASP A 536 43.41 -14.27 13.59
N ALA A 537 44.57 -14.40 12.92
CA ALA A 537 45.90 -14.07 13.46
C ALA A 537 47.03 -14.49 12.50
N ALA A 538 48.05 -13.65 12.37
CA ALA A 538 49.21 -13.89 11.50
C ALA A 538 50.28 -14.80 12.12
N ALA A 539 50.89 -15.66 11.30
CA ALA A 539 52.20 -16.24 11.55
C ALA A 539 52.98 -16.39 10.24
N THR A 540 54.25 -15.97 10.26
CA THR A 540 55.12 -15.81 9.08
C THR A 540 55.85 -17.09 8.64
N SER A 541 56.17 -17.13 7.34
CA SER A 541 57.46 -17.58 6.73
C SER A 541 57.47 -18.95 6.02
N PRO A 542 58.38 -19.23 5.05
CA PRO A 542 58.55 -18.52 3.76
C PRO A 542 58.70 -19.46 2.52
N LEU A 543 58.73 -18.89 1.30
CA LEU A 543 59.51 -19.32 0.10
C LEU A 543 59.60 -20.84 -0.20
N THR A 544 59.01 -21.40 -1.26
CA THR A 544 59.41 -21.41 -2.71
C THR A 544 58.68 -22.60 -3.38
N ARG A 545 58.52 -22.76 -4.69
CA ARG A 545 59.22 -22.19 -5.86
C ARG A 545 58.27 -22.08 -7.06
#